data_AF-A0A0F9EUU4-F1
#
_entry.id   AF-A0A0F9EUU4-F1
#
_cell.length_a   1.000
_cell.length_b   1.000
_cell.length_c   1.000
_cell.angle_alpha   90.00
_cell.angle_beta   90.00
_cell.angle_gamma   90.00
#
_symmetry.space_group_name_H-M   'P 1'
#
loop_
_entity.id
_entity.type
_entity.pdbx_description
1 polymer ?
#
loop_
_entity_poly.entity_id
_entity_poly.type
_entity_poly.pdbx_seq_one_letter_code
_entity_poly.pdbx_strand_id
1 'polypeptide(L)'
;MSEKINLFQRRKTVLYNSNRIERRVGKRIELSLPMTLLGQKVKAENTSPGGVYFEVITNDIEKYFPGKTSAIEIIVSTSTPMLPKKTVKLTGTGMIIRVDEIEIINQDRKLGVALKFIKNLEPFLTYQSNL
;
A
#
# COMPACT_ATOMS: atom_id res chain seq x y z
N MET A 1 25.48 -16.26 42.81
CA MET A 1 25.98 -16.11 41.41
C MET A 1 24.87 -15.88 40.36
N SER A 2 23.58 -16.04 40.70
CA SER A 2 22.44 -15.99 39.75
C SER A 2 21.91 -14.58 39.40
N GLU A 3 21.97 -13.60 40.32
CA GLU A 3 21.38 -12.27 40.10
C GLU A 3 22.10 -11.40 39.06
N LYS A 4 23.44 -11.49 38.98
CA LYS A 4 24.23 -10.68 38.04
C LYS A 4 23.99 -11.07 36.58
N ILE A 5 23.70 -12.34 36.31
CA ILE A 5 23.40 -12.85 34.97
C ILE A 5 22.03 -12.32 34.51
N ASN A 6 21.06 -12.24 35.42
CA ASN A 6 19.71 -11.76 35.14
C ASN A 6 19.68 -10.23 34.88
N LEU A 7 20.50 -9.45 35.59
CA LEU A 7 20.62 -8.00 35.36
C LEU A 7 21.30 -7.67 34.01
N PHE A 8 22.29 -8.47 33.59
CA PHE A 8 22.96 -8.31 32.30
C PHE A 8 22.05 -8.69 31.12
N GLN A 9 21.26 -9.76 31.28
CA GLN A 9 20.21 -10.15 30.32
C GLN A 9 19.13 -9.06 30.20
N ARG A 10 18.61 -8.54 31.33
CA ARG A 10 17.63 -7.44 31.32
C ARG A 10 18.16 -6.15 30.68
N ARG A 11 19.43 -5.80 30.89
CA ARG A 11 20.06 -4.65 30.20
C ARG A 11 20.20 -4.88 28.69
N LYS A 12 20.48 -6.11 28.23
CA LYS A 12 20.46 -6.43 26.80
C LYS A 12 19.06 -6.35 26.20
N THR A 13 18.02 -6.84 26.90
CA THR A 13 16.64 -6.79 26.37
C THR A 13 16.10 -5.36 26.29
N VAL A 14 16.46 -4.49 27.23
CA VAL A 14 16.06 -3.07 27.21
C VAL A 14 16.86 -2.28 26.15
N LEU A 15 18.13 -2.61 25.90
CA LEU A 15 18.95 -1.95 24.87
C LEU A 15 18.69 -2.48 23.45
N TYR A 16 18.19 -3.71 23.28
CA TYR A 16 17.77 -4.23 21.96
C TYR A 16 16.45 -3.63 21.47
N ASN A 17 15.77 -2.83 22.30
CA ASN A 17 14.60 -2.05 21.91
C ASN A 17 14.95 -0.60 21.52
N SER A 18 16.25 -0.30 21.36
CA SER A 18 16.71 1.03 20.97
C SER A 18 16.61 1.25 19.46
N ASN A 19 15.82 2.26 19.08
CA ASN A 19 15.89 2.99 17.82
C ASN A 19 15.43 2.29 16.53
N ARG A 20 14.30 1.58 16.55
CA ARG A 20 13.44 1.64 15.35
C ARG A 20 12.82 3.03 15.30
N ILE A 21 13.55 3.99 14.74
CA ILE A 21 13.00 5.30 14.39
C ILE A 21 11.83 5.01 13.45
N GLU A 22 10.61 5.25 13.93
CA GLU A 22 9.43 5.17 13.08
C GLU A 22 9.58 6.28 12.03
N ARG A 23 9.86 5.87 10.79
CA ARG A 23 10.07 6.80 9.68
C ARG A 23 8.76 7.12 8.95
N ARG A 24 7.67 6.41 9.24
CA ARG A 24 6.40 6.61 8.56
C ARG A 24 5.56 7.66 9.28
N VAL A 25 5.15 8.67 8.53
CA VAL A 25 4.24 9.71 9.00
C VAL A 25 2.79 9.20 9.12
N GLY A 26 2.43 8.12 8.40
CA GLY A 26 1.07 7.59 8.36
C GLY A 26 0.99 6.09 8.67
N LYS A 27 -0.07 5.71 9.40
CA LYS A 27 -0.41 4.30 9.65
C LYS A 27 -0.84 3.63 8.33
N ARG A 28 -0.39 2.39 8.14
CA ARG A 28 -0.87 1.51 7.08
C ARG A 28 -2.01 0.65 7.61
N ILE A 29 -3.03 0.47 6.78
CA ILE A 29 -4.09 -0.50 7.00
C ILE A 29 -3.83 -1.61 5.99
N GLU A 30 -3.71 -2.85 6.49
CA GLU A 30 -3.69 -4.08 5.68
C GLU A 30 -5.13 -4.31 5.18
N LEU A 31 -5.48 -3.60 4.11
CA LEU A 31 -6.80 -3.64 3.51
C LEU A 31 -6.64 -3.88 2.02
N SER A 32 -7.13 -5.04 1.58
CA SER A 32 -7.11 -5.40 0.17
C SER A 32 -8.15 -4.58 -0.59
N LEU A 33 -7.70 -3.51 -1.25
CA LEU A 33 -8.55 -2.61 -2.02
C LEU A 33 -8.34 -2.85 -3.52
N PRO A 34 -9.41 -3.04 -4.31
CA PRO A 34 -9.31 -3.03 -5.76
C PRO A 34 -8.82 -1.66 -6.25
N MET A 35 -7.84 -1.65 -7.14
CA MET A 35 -7.35 -0.42 -7.75
C MET A 35 -7.00 -0.63 -9.22
N THR A 36 -6.93 0.47 -9.97
CA THR A 36 -6.43 0.51 -11.34
C THR A 36 -5.24 1.45 -11.40
N LEU A 37 -4.16 0.98 -12.03
CA LEU A 37 -2.92 1.71 -12.24
C LEU A 37 -2.39 1.34 -13.62
N LEU A 38 -1.95 2.32 -14.43
CA LEU A 38 -1.40 2.06 -15.77
C LEU A 38 -2.35 1.23 -16.66
N GLY A 39 -3.67 1.39 -16.47
CA GLY A 39 -4.69 0.62 -17.17
C GLY A 39 -4.86 -0.83 -16.71
N GLN A 40 -4.10 -1.28 -15.71
CA GLN A 40 -4.19 -2.63 -15.15
C GLN A 40 -4.95 -2.63 -13.83
N LYS A 41 -5.83 -3.63 -13.66
CA LYS A 41 -6.52 -3.88 -12.39
C LYS A 41 -5.58 -4.65 -11.47
N VAL A 42 -5.29 -4.08 -10.31
CA VAL A 42 -4.46 -4.69 -9.26
C VAL A 42 -5.18 -4.59 -7.91
N LYS A 43 -4.65 -5.27 -6.89
CA LYS A 43 -5.13 -5.15 -5.52
C LYS A 43 -4.04 -4.53 -4.67
N ALA A 44 -4.39 -3.49 -3.91
CA ALA A 44 -3.52 -3.03 -2.85
C ALA A 44 -3.40 -4.13 -1.79
N GLU A 45 -2.21 -4.35 -1.25
CA GLU A 45 -1.99 -5.19 -0.07
C GLU A 45 -2.14 -4.33 1.19
N ASN A 46 -1.54 -3.13 1.17
CA ASN A 46 -1.72 -2.13 2.22
C ASN A 46 -1.88 -0.73 1.67
N THR A 47 -2.64 0.07 2.41
CA THR A 47 -2.99 1.44 2.07
C THR A 47 -2.72 2.37 3.25
N SER A 48 -2.27 3.59 2.96
CA SER A 48 -2.14 4.69 3.91
C SER A 48 -2.66 5.98 3.27
N PRO A 49 -2.89 7.04 4.06
CA PRO A 49 -3.29 8.35 3.50
C PRO A 49 -2.31 8.92 2.46
N GLY A 50 -1.03 8.50 2.49
CA GLY A 50 0.01 9.02 1.61
C GLY A 50 0.48 8.07 0.50
N GLY A 51 -0.09 6.86 0.40
CA GLY A 51 0.35 5.90 -0.60
C GLY A 51 -0.15 4.48 -0.38
N VAL A 52 0.13 3.63 -1.37
CA VAL A 52 -0.26 2.23 -1.44
C VAL A 52 0.92 1.33 -1.77
N TYR A 53 0.82 0.08 -1.37
CA TYR A 53 1.66 -1.00 -1.86
C TYR A 53 0.78 -2.08 -2.48
N PHE A 54 1.17 -2.58 -3.65
CA PHE A 54 0.45 -3.62 -4.38
C PHE A 54 1.43 -4.55 -5.08
N GLU A 55 0.97 -5.74 -5.44
CA GLU A 55 1.72 -6.69 -6.26
C GLU A 55 1.14 -6.75 -7.66
N VAL A 56 2.00 -6.92 -8.67
CA VAL A 56 1.59 -7.01 -10.07
C VAL A 56 2.46 -8.03 -10.82
N ILE A 57 1.83 -8.77 -11.74
CA ILE A 57 2.53 -9.67 -12.67
C ILE A 57 2.63 -8.93 -14.01
N THR A 58 3.85 -8.77 -14.52
CA THR A 58 4.10 -8.03 -15.75
C THR A 58 5.37 -8.50 -16.46
N ASN A 59 5.37 -8.37 -17.78
CA ASN A 59 6.57 -8.47 -18.62
C ASN A 59 7.21 -7.10 -18.92
N ASP A 60 6.54 -5.99 -18.57
CA ASP A 60 6.97 -4.62 -18.84
C ASP A 60 7.34 -3.91 -17.53
N ILE A 61 8.55 -4.20 -17.07
CA ILE A 61 9.08 -3.72 -15.78
C ILE A 61 9.38 -2.22 -15.84
N GLU A 62 9.68 -1.69 -17.02
CA GLU A 62 10.04 -0.28 -17.22
C GLU A 62 8.89 0.67 -16.87
N LYS A 63 7.64 0.22 -17.08
CA LYS A 63 6.44 0.93 -16.61
C LYS A 63 6.43 1.18 -15.10
N TYR A 64 7.14 0.35 -14.34
CA TYR A 64 7.13 0.39 -12.89
C TYR A 64 8.37 1.07 -12.29
N PHE A 65 9.31 1.59 -13.09
CA PHE A 65 10.54 2.16 -12.54
C PHE A 65 10.30 3.29 -11.52
N PRO A 66 11.11 3.35 -10.44
CA PRO A 66 11.05 4.47 -9.48
C PRO A 66 11.12 5.83 -10.17
N GLY A 67 10.31 6.78 -9.70
CA GLY A 67 10.16 8.11 -10.28
C GLY A 67 9.07 8.20 -11.36
N LYS A 68 8.57 7.09 -11.91
CA LYS A 68 7.43 7.12 -12.83
C LYS A 68 6.17 7.55 -12.11
N THR A 69 5.43 8.45 -12.74
CA THR A 69 4.12 8.92 -12.27
C THR A 69 3.00 8.30 -13.08
N SER A 70 1.89 7.95 -12.43
CA SER A 70 0.72 7.40 -13.11
C SER A 70 -0.57 7.80 -12.43
N ALA A 71 -1.64 7.85 -13.23
CA ALA A 71 -2.99 8.00 -12.72
C ALA A 71 -3.39 6.74 -11.94
N ILE A 72 -4.10 6.95 -10.83
CA ILE A 72 -4.56 5.89 -9.95
C ILE A 72 -6.05 6.00 -9.72
N GLU A 73 -6.69 4.85 -9.59
CA GLU A 73 -8.09 4.73 -9.22
C GLU A 73 -8.21 3.66 -8.15
N ILE A 74 -8.81 3.95 -7.01
CA ILE A 74 -9.04 3.01 -5.92
C ILE A 74 -10.55 2.92 -5.69
N ILE A 75 -11.08 1.69 -5.64
CA ILE A 75 -12.50 1.46 -5.41
C ILE A 75 -12.71 1.10 -3.95
N VAL A 76 -13.57 1.86 -3.27
CA VAL A 76 -13.88 1.67 -1.85
C VAL A 76 -15.38 1.45 -1.68
N SER A 77 -15.75 0.37 -1.01
CA SER A 77 -17.13 0.09 -0.63
C SER A 77 -17.36 0.55 0.80
N THR A 78 -18.27 1.51 0.99
CA THR A 78 -18.67 1.99 2.30
C THR A 78 -20.01 1.38 2.69
N SER A 79 -20.09 0.90 3.93
CA SER A 79 -21.33 0.37 4.53
C SER A 79 -21.56 1.11 5.83
N THR A 80 -22.63 1.88 5.89
CA THR A 80 -23.10 2.50 7.13
C THR A 80 -24.40 1.82 7.53
N PRO A 81 -24.57 1.41 8.81
CA PRO A 81 -25.82 0.82 9.27
C PRO A 81 -27.01 1.71 8.88
N MET A 82 -28.10 1.08 8.43
CA MET A 82 -29.34 1.75 7.98
C MET A 82 -29.21 2.60 6.71
N LEU A 83 -28.03 2.65 6.05
CA LEU A 83 -27.85 3.29 4.74
C LEU A 83 -27.52 2.25 3.66
N PRO A 84 -27.93 2.49 2.40
CA PRO A 84 -27.48 1.67 1.28
C PRO A 84 -25.95 1.63 1.20
N LYS A 85 -25.41 0.47 0.82
CA LYS A 85 -23.99 0.36 0.48
C LYS A 85 -23.68 1.31 -0.68
N LYS A 86 -22.60 2.06 -0.56
CA LYS A 86 -22.12 2.96 -1.61
C LYS A 86 -20.74 2.53 -2.05
N THR A 87 -20.50 2.59 -3.35
CA THR A 87 -19.17 2.42 -3.93
C THR A 87 -18.65 3.80 -4.29
N VAL A 88 -17.52 4.17 -3.73
CA VAL A 88 -16.82 5.42 -4.04
C VAL A 88 -15.57 5.08 -4.82
N LYS A 89 -15.35 5.79 -5.92
CA LYS A 89 -14.11 5.73 -6.67
C LYS A 89 -13.23 6.88 -6.20
N LEU A 90 -12.02 6.60 -5.74
CA LEU A 90 -11.02 7.59 -5.41
C LEU A 90 -10.03 7.68 -6.55
N THR A 91 -9.80 8.87 -7.11
CA THR A 91 -8.86 9.07 -8.22
C THR A 91 -7.73 10.01 -7.82
N GLY A 92 -6.60 9.91 -8.51
CA GLY A 92 -5.49 10.83 -8.29
C GLY A 92 -4.26 10.47 -9.10
N THR A 93 -3.11 10.97 -8.66
CA THR A 93 -1.81 10.67 -9.28
C THR A 93 -0.84 10.18 -8.21
N GLY A 94 -0.11 9.14 -8.55
CA GLY A 94 0.93 8.55 -7.72
C GLY A 94 2.28 8.53 -8.41
N MET A 95 3.35 8.53 -7.62
CA MET A 95 4.71 8.31 -8.05
C MET A 95 5.24 7.02 -7.44
N ILE A 96 5.84 6.16 -8.27
CA ILE A 96 6.49 4.95 -7.79
C ILE A 96 7.76 5.34 -7.03
N ILE A 97 7.86 4.92 -5.78
CA ILE A 97 9.01 5.24 -4.91
C ILE A 97 9.88 4.02 -4.63
N ARG A 98 9.38 2.81 -4.90
CA ARG A 98 10.12 1.55 -4.74
C ARG A 98 9.50 0.45 -5.59
N VAL A 99 10.35 -0.41 -6.13
CA VAL A 99 9.97 -1.68 -6.74
C VAL A 99 10.84 -2.77 -6.12
N ASP A 100 10.20 -3.87 -5.75
CA ASP A 100 10.82 -5.07 -5.21
C ASP A 100 10.52 -6.21 -6.22
N GLU A 101 11.53 -6.93 -6.72
CA GLU A 101 11.30 -8.13 -7.55
C GLU A 101 11.02 -9.31 -6.62
N ILE A 102 9.84 -9.91 -6.72
CA ILE A 102 9.36 -10.95 -5.80
C ILE A 102 9.69 -12.34 -6.36
N GLU A 103 9.24 -12.62 -7.58
CA GLU A 103 9.43 -13.91 -8.25
C GLU A 103 9.29 -13.79 -9.78
N ILE A 104 9.74 -14.82 -10.50
CA ILE A 104 9.54 -14.97 -11.95
C ILE A 104 8.55 -16.12 -12.18
N ILE A 105 7.46 -15.86 -12.90
CA ILE A 105 6.38 -16.80 -13.18
C ILE A 105 6.21 -16.90 -14.69
N ASN A 106 6.53 -18.04 -15.30
CA ASN A 106 6.32 -18.28 -16.74
C ASN A 106 6.83 -17.13 -17.65
N GLN A 107 8.05 -16.63 -17.38
CA GLN A 107 8.70 -15.48 -18.06
C GLN A 107 8.19 -14.10 -17.65
N ASP A 108 7.04 -14.00 -16.99
CA ASP A 108 6.59 -12.75 -16.36
C ASP A 108 7.29 -12.54 -15.01
N ARG A 109 7.38 -11.29 -14.57
CA ARG A 109 7.90 -10.96 -13.24
C ARG A 109 6.77 -10.51 -12.34
N LYS A 110 6.75 -11.06 -11.13
CA LYS A 110 5.94 -10.54 -10.04
C LYS A 110 6.72 -9.46 -9.31
N LEU A 111 6.16 -8.26 -9.29
CA LEU A 111 6.75 -7.08 -8.68
C LEU A 111 5.91 -6.63 -7.49
N GLY A 112 6.59 -6.25 -6.41
CA GLY A 112 6.03 -5.47 -5.32
C GLY A 112 6.28 -3.99 -5.57
N VAL A 113 5.25 -3.17 -5.60
CA VAL A 113 5.37 -1.76 -5.99
C VAL A 113 4.83 -0.87 -4.88
N ALA A 114 5.69 0.03 -4.38
CA ALA A 114 5.29 1.08 -3.45
C ALA A 114 5.08 2.40 -4.21
N LEU A 115 3.88 2.94 -4.12
CA LEU A 115 3.48 4.17 -4.79
C LEU A 115 3.05 5.22 -3.76
N LYS A 116 3.65 6.40 -3.85
CA LYS A 116 3.34 7.57 -3.02
C LYS A 116 2.36 8.47 -3.76
N PHE A 117 1.30 8.90 -3.10
CA PHE A 117 0.38 9.88 -3.68
C PHE A 117 1.06 11.25 -3.79
N ILE A 118 0.92 11.90 -4.94
CA ILE A 118 1.48 13.24 -5.17
C ILE A 118 0.62 14.30 -4.48
N LYS A 119 -0.71 14.13 -4.57
CA LYS A 119 -1.74 14.93 -3.90
C LYS A 119 -2.75 14.00 -3.24
N ASN A 120 -3.65 14.56 -2.44
CA ASN A 120 -4.77 13.82 -1.90
C ASN A 120 -5.63 13.22 -3.02
N LEU A 121 -6.19 12.04 -2.77
CA LEU A 121 -7.15 11.43 -3.69
C LEU A 121 -8.46 12.21 -3.67
N GLU A 122 -9.08 12.32 -4.83
CA GLU A 122 -10.36 13.00 -5.01
C GLU A 122 -11.48 11.96 -5.14
N PRO A 123 -12.60 12.12 -4.41
CA PRO A 123 -13.73 11.23 -4.54
C PRO A 123 -14.51 11.55 -5.83
N PHE A 124 -14.67 10.53 -6.65
CA PHE A 124 -15.61 10.49 -7.75
C PHE A 124 -16.81 9.61 -7.34
N LEU A 125 -17.96 10.25 -7.16
CA LEU A 125 -19.21 9.56 -6.88
C LEU A 125 -19.79 9.00 -8.17
N THR A 126 -19.79 7.68 -8.31
CA THR A 126 -20.55 7.01 -9.35
C THR A 126 -21.96 6.77 -8.83
N TYR A 127 -22.95 7.53 -9.32
CA TYR A 127 -24.35 7.19 -9.07
C TYR A 127 -24.69 5.96 -9.90
N GLN A 128 -25.07 4.86 -9.24
CA GLN A 128 -25.76 3.78 -9.94
C GLN A 128 -27.22 4.21 -10.10
N SER A 129 -27.59 4.60 -11.32
CA SER A 129 -28.98 4.72 -11.72
C SER A 129 -29.58 3.32 -11.73
N ASN A 130 -30.49 3.03 -10.80
CA ASN A 130 -31.38 1.89 -10.92
C ASN A 130 -32.36 2.20 -12.05
N LEU A 131 -32.10 1.67 -13.24
CA LEU A 131 -33.11 1.50 -14.30
C LEU A 131 -33.68 0.09 -14.19
#